data_AF-A0AAE3E0L7-F1
#
_entry.id   AF-A0AAE3E0L7-F1
#
_cell.length_a   1.000
_cell.length_b   1.000
_cell.length_c   1.000
_cell.angle_alpha   90.00
_cell.angle_beta   90.00
_cell.angle_gamma   90.00
#
_symmetry.space_group_name_H-M   'P 1'
#
loop_
_entity.id
_entity.type
_entity.pdbx_description
1 polymer ?
#
loop_
_entity_poly.entity_id
_entity_poly.type
_entity_poly.pdbx_seq_one_letter_code
_entity_poly.pdbx_strand_id
1 'polypeptide(L)'
;MTKLLNYNSLLGLNADEIYTYLLIHEQIFDDIDLHSISLKNCVLEKCTFEKTILANSDLDSSQISDSIFSNLSFQNSDIVSCNFENCTFKKISFKGSSFSNNTFSNCKFLSCDFNHVDMHNSTFLNCVIEHMNVRQCSTSLNNFIECTFIQSKINGNFFFNILMNCIYKDTEIDISLVSSNFGIRQASLDQLNFSLYNLQDLQDKLVRNNDLFGAAVIELNTNDCSYDYSMLVCLQATFKQIENNIIIRSEELRFIELLLDYFVAEDLLAPITIIQLLSLVEKILNSNINNIAKSKSTLYLNYIYNVLFKAYQQFVSDLHNTLSEMANDKLPVTIKLTFENEPNVEMCAILTDFQKQLNIDSPAPVRIKTEKGSFIDWIQTHDEILKCLQIIISIIGLAIKLKPSSKKISSKSSSNNEAHKSEKSNISQDNSSNNSNIFSSNGDVLVQLPGSIIRQINQVQTEQAISNAVNVFVINNMTINNNYHGINKYNIKNVECFYG
;
A
#
# COMPACT_ATOMS: atom_id res chain seq x y z
N MET A 1 -25.45 4.26 37.43
CA MET A 1 -25.89 2.91 37.85
C MET A 1 -26.08 2.10 36.57
N THR A 2 -25.16 1.21 36.22
CA THR A 2 -25.14 0.52 34.92
C THR A 2 -26.34 -0.43 34.83
N LYS A 3 -27.33 -0.10 34.00
CA LYS A 3 -28.49 -0.98 33.76
C LYS A 3 -28.13 -2.00 32.67
N LEU A 4 -27.79 -3.23 33.08
CA LEU A 4 -27.85 -4.39 32.19
C LEU A 4 -29.33 -4.79 32.07
N LEU A 5 -29.96 -4.51 30.93
CA LEU A 5 -31.33 -4.91 30.64
C LEU A 5 -31.33 -5.79 29.40
N ASN A 6 -31.88 -7.01 29.55
CA ASN A 6 -32.03 -7.98 28.46
C ASN A 6 -33.49 -8.02 27.99
N TYR A 7 -33.66 -7.79 26.69
CA TYR A 7 -34.74 -8.12 25.75
C TYR A 7 -36.24 -8.02 26.16
N ASN A 8 -36.97 -7.26 25.32
CA ASN A 8 -38.43 -7.35 25.03
C ASN A 8 -39.44 -6.46 25.78
N SER A 9 -39.02 -5.37 26.41
CA SER A 9 -39.97 -4.29 26.79
C SER A 9 -39.52 -2.99 26.15
N LEU A 10 -40.47 -2.16 25.66
CA LEU A 10 -40.21 -0.82 25.12
C LEU A 10 -39.15 -0.13 25.99
N LEU A 11 -37.93 -0.03 25.46
CA LEU A 11 -36.82 0.59 26.17
C LEU A 11 -37.03 2.09 26.07
N GLY A 12 -37.48 2.70 27.17
CA GLY A 12 -37.41 4.15 27.35
C GLY A 12 -35.94 4.55 27.48
N LEU A 13 -35.28 4.78 26.34
CA LEU A 13 -34.04 5.54 26.30
C LEU A 13 -34.38 6.98 26.71
N ASN A 14 -33.53 7.58 27.53
CA ASN A 14 -33.70 8.97 27.95
C ASN A 14 -32.40 9.73 27.69
N ALA A 15 -32.54 11.05 27.47
CA ALA A 15 -31.43 11.97 27.48
C ALA A 15 -30.63 11.89 28.80
N ASP A 16 -29.35 12.25 28.74
CA ASP A 16 -28.39 12.28 29.86
C ASP A 16 -28.15 10.94 30.60
N GLU A 17 -28.76 9.85 30.17
CA GLU A 17 -28.61 8.53 30.80
C GLU A 17 -27.48 7.72 30.15
N ILE A 18 -26.86 6.85 30.96
CA ILE A 18 -25.77 5.97 30.54
C ILE A 18 -26.26 4.52 30.48
N TYR A 19 -26.25 3.97 29.28
CA TYR A 19 -26.50 2.58 28.98
C TYR A 19 -25.20 1.92 28.51
N THR A 20 -24.95 0.71 29.00
CA THR A 20 -23.77 -0.07 28.62
C THR A 20 -24.16 -1.52 28.41
N TYR A 21 -23.64 -2.15 27.35
CA TYR A 21 -23.98 -3.54 26.99
C TYR A 21 -25.46 -3.78 26.72
N LEU A 22 -26.18 -2.72 26.32
CA LEU A 22 -27.58 -2.83 25.96
C LEU A 22 -27.73 -3.47 24.58
N LEU A 23 -28.68 -4.39 24.46
CA LEU A 23 -29.04 -5.02 23.19
C LEU A 23 -30.42 -4.50 22.77
N ILE A 24 -30.45 -3.75 21.68
CA ILE A 24 -31.68 -3.18 21.10
C ILE A 24 -31.89 -3.79 19.72
N HIS A 25 -33.04 -4.41 19.51
CA HIS A 25 -33.38 -5.07 18.24
C HIS A 25 -34.75 -4.59 17.75
N GLU A 26 -34.84 -4.23 16.46
CA GLU A 26 -36.09 -3.90 15.77
C GLU A 26 -36.95 -2.83 16.49
N GLN A 27 -36.29 -1.82 17.07
CA GLN A 27 -36.97 -0.71 17.75
C GLN A 27 -37.07 0.53 16.86
N ILE A 28 -38.15 1.29 17.05
CA ILE A 28 -38.38 2.58 16.39
C ILE A 28 -38.40 3.66 17.46
N PHE A 29 -37.52 4.64 17.29
CA PHE A 29 -37.45 5.88 18.06
C PHE A 29 -37.81 7.02 17.12
N ASP A 30 -39.04 7.53 17.21
CA ASP A 30 -39.54 8.64 16.38
C ASP A 30 -39.84 9.85 17.27
N ASP A 31 -39.26 11.01 16.91
CA ASP A 31 -39.49 12.30 17.57
C ASP A 31 -39.18 12.28 19.09
N ILE A 32 -38.04 11.66 19.45
CA ILE A 32 -37.56 11.53 20.83
C ILE A 32 -36.29 12.35 21.04
N ASP A 33 -36.25 13.12 22.13
CA ASP A 33 -35.05 13.79 22.59
C ASP A 33 -34.17 12.84 23.42
N LEU A 34 -32.98 12.54 22.90
CA LEU A 34 -31.97 11.68 23.50
C LEU A 34 -30.62 12.43 23.60
N HIS A 35 -30.65 13.75 23.79
CA HIS A 35 -29.42 14.52 23.93
C HIS A 35 -28.54 13.99 25.08
N SER A 36 -27.22 14.05 24.90
CA SER A 36 -26.23 13.59 25.87
C SER A 36 -26.36 12.11 26.28
N ILE A 37 -27.16 11.30 25.57
CA ILE A 37 -27.26 9.88 25.88
C ILE A 37 -25.91 9.20 25.66
N SER A 38 -25.56 8.28 26.56
CA SER A 38 -24.39 7.43 26.39
C SER A 38 -24.85 5.99 26.15
N LEU A 39 -24.53 5.47 24.96
CA LEU A 39 -24.79 4.10 24.54
C LEU A 39 -23.45 3.44 24.27
N LYS A 40 -22.67 3.15 25.32
CA LYS A 40 -21.32 2.55 25.17
C LYS A 40 -21.40 1.04 25.07
N ASN A 41 -20.59 0.41 24.23
CA ASN A 41 -20.55 -1.05 24.11
C ASN A 41 -21.94 -1.68 23.88
N CYS A 42 -22.86 -0.95 23.26
CA CYS A 42 -24.22 -1.41 23.00
C CYS A 42 -24.30 -2.05 21.62
N VAL A 43 -25.30 -2.90 21.42
CA VAL A 43 -25.62 -3.48 20.10
C VAL A 43 -27.00 -2.99 19.69
N LEU A 44 -27.07 -2.31 18.55
CA LEU A 44 -28.30 -1.78 17.98
C LEU A 44 -28.49 -2.41 16.60
N GLU A 45 -29.44 -3.33 16.49
CA GLU A 45 -29.72 -4.05 15.25
C GLU A 45 -31.10 -3.70 14.72
N LYS A 46 -31.21 -3.40 13.42
CA LYS A 46 -32.46 -3.07 12.73
C LYS A 46 -33.28 -1.97 13.42
N CYS A 47 -32.61 -1.02 14.04
CA CYS A 47 -33.27 0.08 14.74
C CYS A 47 -33.54 1.24 13.77
N THR A 48 -34.61 1.98 14.00
CA THR A 48 -34.92 3.21 13.28
C THR A 48 -34.93 4.39 14.24
N PHE A 49 -34.12 5.40 13.95
CA PHE A 49 -34.12 6.69 14.61
C PHE A 49 -34.60 7.74 13.61
N GLU A 50 -35.80 8.26 13.83
CA GLU A 50 -36.41 9.28 12.97
C GLU A 50 -36.68 10.54 13.78
N LYS A 51 -36.21 11.70 13.28
CA LYS A 51 -36.41 13.02 13.91
C LYS A 51 -35.97 13.09 15.38
N THR A 52 -35.06 12.21 15.81
CA THR A 52 -34.54 12.23 17.18
C THR A 52 -33.46 13.30 17.37
N ILE A 53 -33.15 13.62 18.62
CA ILE A 53 -32.00 14.47 18.96
C ILE A 53 -30.95 13.59 19.64
N LEU A 54 -29.79 13.41 19.00
CA LEU A 54 -28.64 12.67 19.54
C LEU A 54 -27.43 13.60 19.69
N ALA A 55 -27.68 14.89 19.92
CA ALA A 55 -26.61 15.88 20.12
C ALA A 55 -25.83 15.57 21.42
N ASN A 56 -24.51 15.74 21.38
CA ASN A 56 -23.59 15.41 22.47
C ASN A 56 -23.66 13.94 22.94
N SER A 57 -24.17 13.03 22.10
CA SER A 57 -24.24 11.61 22.42
C SER A 57 -22.86 10.95 22.39
N ASP A 58 -22.71 9.88 23.16
CA ASP A 58 -21.50 9.05 23.17
C ASP A 58 -21.86 7.61 22.78
N LEU A 59 -21.30 7.14 21.66
CA LEU A 59 -21.55 5.81 21.10
C LEU A 59 -20.36 4.85 21.29
N ASP A 60 -19.38 5.21 22.12
CA ASP A 60 -18.08 4.52 22.18
C ASP A 60 -18.18 2.99 22.19
N SER A 61 -17.47 2.37 21.26
CA SER A 61 -17.34 0.92 21.13
C SER A 61 -18.65 0.17 20.85
N SER A 62 -19.68 0.86 20.34
CA SER A 62 -20.96 0.24 19.98
C SER A 62 -20.97 -0.38 18.59
N GLN A 63 -21.82 -1.39 18.43
CA GLN A 63 -22.08 -2.09 17.17
C GLN A 63 -23.50 -1.76 16.71
N ILE A 64 -23.61 -1.24 15.50
CA ILE A 64 -24.88 -0.82 14.91
C ILE A 64 -25.01 -1.50 13.56
N SER A 65 -26.05 -2.29 13.35
CA SER A 65 -26.28 -3.01 12.10
C SER A 65 -27.70 -2.82 11.56
N ASP A 66 -27.83 -2.80 10.24
CA ASP A 66 -29.09 -2.76 9.49
C ASP A 66 -30.05 -1.64 9.94
N SER A 67 -29.49 -0.55 10.46
CA SER A 67 -30.24 0.51 11.14
C SER A 67 -30.38 1.76 10.27
N ILE A 68 -31.43 2.54 10.52
CA ILE A 68 -31.75 3.76 9.78
C ILE A 68 -31.76 4.95 10.72
N PHE A 69 -30.99 5.97 10.37
CA PHE A 69 -30.95 7.27 11.03
C PHE A 69 -31.47 8.32 10.04
N SER A 70 -32.56 9.03 10.36
CA SER A 70 -33.21 9.95 9.44
C SER A 70 -33.63 11.26 10.08
N ASN A 71 -33.22 12.38 9.49
CA ASN A 71 -33.59 13.75 9.89
C ASN A 71 -33.25 14.07 11.37
N LEU A 72 -32.09 13.64 11.85
CA LEU A 72 -31.63 13.84 13.23
C LEU A 72 -30.28 14.55 13.30
N SER A 73 -29.87 14.91 14.52
CA SER A 73 -28.60 15.60 14.79
C SER A 73 -27.70 14.78 15.70
N PHE A 74 -26.45 14.58 15.28
CA PHE A 74 -25.30 14.09 16.07
C PHE A 74 -24.31 15.24 16.36
N GLN A 75 -24.82 16.47 16.49
CA GLN A 75 -23.96 17.63 16.69
C GLN A 75 -23.12 17.47 17.97
N ASN A 76 -21.82 17.74 17.86
CA ASN A 76 -20.82 17.61 18.94
C ASN A 76 -20.80 16.22 19.61
N SER A 77 -21.22 15.17 18.92
CA SER A 77 -21.18 13.81 19.44
C SER A 77 -19.80 13.18 19.24
N ASP A 78 -19.42 12.28 20.15
CA ASP A 78 -18.21 11.47 20.04
C ASP A 78 -18.59 10.09 19.50
N ILE A 79 -18.18 9.82 18.26
CA ILE A 79 -18.37 8.54 17.58
C ILE A 79 -17.00 7.89 17.48
N VAL A 80 -16.70 7.02 18.44
CA VAL A 80 -15.37 6.45 18.63
C VAL A 80 -15.44 4.93 18.68
N SER A 81 -14.53 4.25 17.98
CA SER A 81 -14.41 2.79 17.99
C SER A 81 -15.70 2.04 17.63
N CYS A 82 -16.61 2.67 16.88
CA CYS A 82 -17.90 2.10 16.52
C CYS A 82 -17.80 1.25 15.26
N ASN A 83 -18.65 0.23 15.16
CA ASN A 83 -18.87 -0.52 13.93
C ASN A 83 -20.29 -0.28 13.42
N PHE A 84 -20.43 0.25 12.21
CA PHE A 84 -21.69 0.46 11.51
C PHE A 84 -21.74 -0.42 10.27
N GLU A 85 -22.70 -1.35 10.23
CA GLU A 85 -22.88 -2.26 9.10
C GLU A 85 -24.26 -2.08 8.47
N ASN A 86 -24.32 -1.97 7.13
CA ASN A 86 -25.57 -1.84 6.36
C ASN A 86 -26.48 -0.68 6.83
N CYS A 87 -25.91 0.36 7.43
CA CYS A 87 -26.67 1.47 8.01
C CYS A 87 -26.96 2.56 6.97
N THR A 88 -28.10 3.23 7.11
CA THR A 88 -28.45 4.41 6.30
C THR A 88 -28.56 5.65 7.17
N PHE A 89 -27.72 6.64 6.91
CA PHE A 89 -27.76 7.98 7.48
C PHE A 89 -28.36 8.92 6.44
N LYS A 90 -29.53 9.50 6.72
CA LYS A 90 -30.24 10.39 5.80
C LYS A 90 -30.51 11.73 6.44
N LYS A 91 -30.01 12.81 5.83
CA LYS A 91 -30.21 14.19 6.31
C LYS A 91 -29.75 14.36 7.76
N ILE A 92 -28.57 13.85 8.06
CA ILE A 92 -27.97 13.90 9.39
C ILE A 92 -27.05 15.10 9.51
N SER A 93 -27.13 15.82 10.62
CA SER A 93 -26.13 16.81 10.99
C SER A 93 -25.05 16.19 11.88
N PHE A 94 -23.83 16.10 11.38
CA PHE A 94 -22.64 15.70 12.15
C PHE A 94 -21.81 16.92 12.58
N LYS A 95 -22.38 18.12 12.56
CA LYS A 95 -21.59 19.34 12.80
C LYS A 95 -20.81 19.28 14.12
N GLY A 96 -19.50 19.51 14.06
CA GLY A 96 -18.64 19.53 15.24
C GLY A 96 -18.44 18.19 15.95
N SER A 97 -18.92 17.07 15.39
CA SER A 97 -18.69 15.74 15.96
C SER A 97 -17.27 15.25 15.68
N SER A 98 -16.79 14.32 16.52
CA SER A 98 -15.53 13.61 16.32
C SER A 98 -15.77 12.16 15.90
N PHE A 99 -15.09 11.73 14.83
CA PHE A 99 -15.13 10.39 14.28
C PHE A 99 -13.73 9.80 14.41
N SER A 100 -13.56 8.80 15.27
CA SER A 100 -12.26 8.14 15.40
C SER A 100 -12.31 6.63 15.53
N ASN A 101 -11.42 5.93 14.81
CA ASN A 101 -11.30 4.48 14.87
C ASN A 101 -12.60 3.73 14.52
N ASN A 102 -13.46 4.31 13.68
CA ASN A 102 -14.73 3.70 13.30
C ASN A 102 -14.58 2.80 12.09
N THR A 103 -15.47 1.82 11.94
CA THR A 103 -15.69 1.08 10.70
C THR A 103 -17.11 1.30 10.21
N PHE A 104 -17.25 1.74 8.97
CA PHE A 104 -18.51 1.83 8.25
C PHE A 104 -18.47 0.86 7.07
N SER A 105 -19.32 -0.16 7.08
CA SER A 105 -19.37 -1.19 6.04
C SER A 105 -20.74 -1.19 5.37
N ASN A 106 -20.77 -1.04 4.04
CA ASN A 106 -22.00 -1.00 3.24
C ASN A 106 -22.99 0.11 3.67
N CYS A 107 -22.47 1.20 4.23
CA CYS A 107 -23.28 2.30 4.75
C CYS A 107 -23.61 3.34 3.66
N LYS A 108 -24.71 4.07 3.87
CA LYS A 108 -25.13 5.16 3.00
C LYS A 108 -25.23 6.46 3.78
N PHE A 109 -24.53 7.49 3.33
CA PHE A 109 -24.60 8.86 3.86
C PHE A 109 -25.28 9.74 2.82
N LEU A 110 -26.57 10.00 3.02
CA LEU A 110 -27.44 10.65 2.05
C LEU A 110 -27.77 12.06 2.53
N SER A 111 -27.19 13.07 1.90
CA SER A 111 -27.40 14.49 2.24
C SER A 111 -27.03 14.81 3.70
N CYS A 112 -25.94 14.26 4.21
CA CYS A 112 -25.44 14.53 5.56
C CYS A 112 -24.55 15.77 5.58
N ASP A 113 -24.63 16.55 6.65
CA ASP A 113 -23.76 17.70 6.89
C ASP A 113 -22.52 17.27 7.69
N PHE A 114 -21.37 17.30 7.04
CA PHE A 114 -20.06 16.97 7.64
C PHE A 114 -19.27 18.21 8.06
N ASN A 115 -19.81 19.43 7.97
CA ASN A 115 -19.04 20.63 8.27
C ASN A 115 -18.51 20.61 9.71
N HIS A 116 -17.25 21.04 9.91
CA HIS A 116 -16.56 21.02 11.21
C HIS A 116 -16.35 19.65 11.85
N VAL A 117 -16.50 18.55 11.10
CA VAL A 117 -16.18 17.22 11.62
C VAL A 117 -14.66 17.04 11.73
N ASP A 118 -14.21 16.46 12.83
CA ASP A 118 -12.88 15.86 12.91
C ASP A 118 -13.02 14.35 12.66
N MET A 119 -12.39 13.84 11.61
CA MET A 119 -12.53 12.45 11.18
C MET A 119 -11.17 11.85 10.95
N HIS A 120 -10.79 10.90 11.81
CA HIS A 120 -9.49 10.29 11.76
C HIS A 120 -9.47 8.79 12.03
N ASN A 121 -8.49 8.08 11.46
CA ASN A 121 -8.28 6.65 11.68
C ASN A 121 -9.52 5.76 11.41
N SER A 122 -10.46 6.19 10.56
CA SER A 122 -11.70 5.46 10.31
C SER A 122 -11.67 4.76 8.95
N THR A 123 -12.36 3.62 8.85
CA THR A 123 -12.49 2.85 7.61
C THR A 123 -13.93 2.94 7.09
N PHE A 124 -14.06 3.25 5.81
CA PHE A 124 -15.30 3.21 5.04
C PHE A 124 -15.13 2.17 3.94
N LEU A 125 -15.90 1.09 4.01
CA LEU A 125 -15.90 0.00 3.06
C LEU A 125 -17.23 -0.05 2.33
N ASN A 126 -17.20 -0.03 1.00
CA ASN A 126 -18.41 -0.15 0.17
C ASN A 126 -19.50 0.89 0.51
N CYS A 127 -19.09 2.10 0.89
CA CYS A 127 -20.00 3.15 1.30
C CYS A 127 -20.41 4.06 0.14
N VAL A 128 -21.63 4.58 0.20
CA VAL A 128 -22.11 5.65 -0.69
C VAL A 128 -22.19 6.95 0.09
N ILE A 129 -21.50 7.98 -0.38
CA ILE A 129 -21.43 9.28 0.28
C ILE A 129 -21.91 10.35 -0.70
N GLU A 130 -23.11 10.89 -0.45
CA GLU A 130 -23.74 11.90 -1.28
C GLU A 130 -23.63 13.28 -0.62
N HIS A 131 -23.29 14.29 -1.44
CA HIS A 131 -23.21 15.69 -1.02
C HIS A 131 -22.23 15.95 0.12
N MET A 132 -21.13 15.21 0.19
CA MET A 132 -20.10 15.46 1.20
C MET A 132 -19.50 16.84 0.98
N ASN A 133 -19.46 17.64 2.04
CA ASN A 133 -18.80 18.93 2.04
C ASN A 133 -17.97 19.05 3.31
N VAL A 134 -16.64 19.09 3.15
CA VAL A 134 -15.67 19.04 4.25
C VAL A 134 -15.13 20.41 4.65
N ARG A 135 -15.97 21.45 4.61
CA ARG A 135 -15.54 22.80 5.01
C ARG A 135 -15.21 22.81 6.50
N GLN A 136 -14.06 23.39 6.81
CA GLN A 136 -13.56 23.54 8.18
C GLN A 136 -13.48 22.21 8.95
N CYS A 137 -13.37 21.10 8.23
CA CYS A 137 -13.14 19.78 8.80
C CYS A 137 -11.66 19.54 9.03
N SER A 138 -11.36 18.46 9.73
CA SER A 138 -10.05 17.82 9.77
C SER A 138 -10.26 16.37 9.39
N THR A 139 -9.60 15.89 8.34
CA THR A 139 -9.80 14.54 7.83
C THR A 139 -8.46 13.89 7.50
N SER A 140 -8.03 12.93 8.32
CA SER A 140 -6.74 12.27 8.12
C SER A 140 -6.69 10.81 8.53
N LEU A 141 -5.81 10.03 7.90
CA LEU A 141 -5.59 8.62 8.22
C LEU A 141 -6.84 7.75 8.05
N ASN A 142 -7.78 8.15 7.20
CA ASN A 142 -8.96 7.34 6.90
C ASN A 142 -8.73 6.46 5.67
N ASN A 143 -9.37 5.30 5.66
CA ASN A 143 -9.38 4.37 4.54
C ASN A 143 -10.77 4.38 3.91
N PHE A 144 -10.89 4.86 2.68
CA PHE A 144 -12.07 4.71 1.84
C PHE A 144 -11.79 3.62 0.82
N ILE A 145 -12.51 2.52 0.89
CA ILE A 145 -12.32 1.34 0.06
C ILE A 145 -13.63 1.06 -0.66
N GLU A 146 -13.59 1.01 -1.99
CA GLU A 146 -14.77 0.72 -2.84
C GLU A 146 -15.93 1.70 -2.58
N CYS A 147 -15.60 2.94 -2.18
CA CYS A 147 -16.60 3.95 -1.87
C CYS A 147 -17.02 4.73 -3.11
N THR A 148 -18.28 5.18 -3.15
CA THR A 148 -18.78 6.08 -4.19
C THR A 148 -19.08 7.45 -3.59
N PHE A 149 -18.39 8.47 -4.08
CA PHE A 149 -18.68 9.87 -3.80
C PHE A 149 -19.58 10.43 -4.90
N ILE A 150 -20.72 11.02 -4.51
CA ILE A 150 -21.70 11.59 -5.44
C ILE A 150 -21.92 13.06 -5.08
N GLN A 151 -21.83 13.95 -6.07
CA GLN A 151 -22.13 15.38 -5.91
C GLN A 151 -21.41 16.03 -4.71
N SER A 152 -20.18 15.57 -4.47
CA SER A 152 -19.38 15.93 -3.28
C SER A 152 -18.32 16.98 -3.62
N LYS A 153 -17.84 17.67 -2.59
CA LYS A 153 -16.76 18.66 -2.68
C LYS A 153 -15.70 18.37 -1.61
N ILE A 154 -14.55 17.87 -2.05
CA ILE A 154 -13.43 17.47 -1.19
C ILE A 154 -12.31 18.51 -1.33
N ASN A 155 -12.09 19.28 -0.27
CA ASN A 155 -11.10 20.36 -0.24
C ASN A 155 -10.61 20.60 1.20
N GLY A 156 -9.66 21.52 1.36
CA GLY A 156 -9.19 21.92 2.69
C GLY A 156 -8.39 20.82 3.39
N ASN A 157 -8.67 20.57 4.67
CA ASN A 157 -7.88 19.63 5.48
C ASN A 157 -8.32 18.18 5.29
N PHE A 158 -8.16 17.67 4.07
CA PHE A 158 -8.40 16.28 3.72
C PHE A 158 -7.08 15.65 3.30
N PHE A 159 -6.22 15.35 4.27
CA PHE A 159 -4.83 14.95 4.04
C PHE A 159 -4.60 13.54 4.57
N PHE A 160 -3.68 12.78 3.98
CA PHE A 160 -3.22 11.49 4.51
C PHE A 160 -4.30 10.40 4.56
N ASN A 161 -5.22 10.40 3.60
CA ASN A 161 -6.23 9.35 3.45
C ASN A 161 -5.85 8.39 2.32
N ILE A 162 -6.32 7.15 2.43
CA ILE A 162 -6.23 6.12 1.40
C ILE A 162 -7.62 6.00 0.76
N LEU A 163 -7.74 6.13 -0.56
CA LEU A 163 -8.99 6.11 -1.34
C LEU A 163 -8.94 5.02 -2.41
N MET A 164 -8.94 3.76 -1.98
CA MET A 164 -8.82 2.62 -2.88
C MET A 164 -10.12 2.34 -3.64
N ASN A 165 -10.01 2.17 -4.96
CA ASN A 165 -11.10 1.76 -5.85
C ASN A 165 -12.35 2.64 -5.69
N CYS A 166 -12.16 3.93 -5.40
CA CYS A 166 -13.24 4.87 -5.21
C CYS A 166 -13.77 5.41 -6.55
N ILE A 167 -15.08 5.63 -6.59
CA ILE A 167 -15.79 6.19 -7.75
C ILE A 167 -16.25 7.61 -7.41
N TYR A 168 -16.08 8.52 -8.36
CA TYR A 168 -16.40 9.93 -8.22
C TYR A 168 -17.44 10.32 -9.28
N LYS A 169 -18.66 10.63 -8.85
CA LYS A 169 -19.76 11.07 -9.73
C LYS A 169 -20.09 12.51 -9.41
N ASP A 170 -19.97 13.40 -10.40
CA ASP A 170 -20.20 14.84 -10.24
C ASP A 170 -19.48 15.42 -9.01
N THR A 171 -18.28 14.92 -8.70
CA THR A 171 -17.54 15.25 -7.48
C THR A 171 -16.32 16.09 -7.80
N GLU A 172 -16.11 17.15 -7.03
CA GLU A 172 -14.95 18.03 -7.12
C GLU A 172 -13.94 17.69 -6.04
N ILE A 173 -12.67 17.57 -6.41
CA ILE A 173 -11.54 17.48 -5.48
C ILE A 173 -10.58 18.64 -5.75
N ASP A 174 -9.95 19.20 -4.72
CA ASP A 174 -8.81 20.10 -4.91
C ASP A 174 -7.59 19.29 -5.35
N ILE A 175 -7.01 19.63 -6.52
CA ILE A 175 -5.87 18.90 -7.11
C ILE A 175 -4.67 18.83 -6.17
N SER A 176 -4.48 19.81 -5.27
CA SER A 176 -3.37 19.75 -4.30
C SER A 176 -3.49 18.56 -3.33
N LEU A 177 -4.68 17.99 -3.16
CA LEU A 177 -4.89 16.84 -2.28
C LEU A 177 -4.34 15.54 -2.87
N VAL A 178 -4.04 15.49 -4.16
CA VAL A 178 -3.40 14.33 -4.81
C VAL A 178 -1.97 14.13 -4.28
N SER A 179 -1.32 15.17 -3.77
CA SER A 179 0.04 15.07 -3.21
C SER A 179 0.07 14.64 -1.73
N SER A 180 -1.09 14.33 -1.14
CA SER A 180 -1.18 13.99 0.28
C SER A 180 -2.10 12.82 0.56
N ASN A 181 -2.83 12.34 -0.44
CA ASN A 181 -3.72 11.20 -0.34
C ASN A 181 -3.32 10.18 -1.41
N PHE A 182 -3.57 8.92 -1.13
CA PHE A 182 -3.22 7.81 -2.02
C PHE A 182 -4.49 7.09 -2.48
N GLY A 183 -4.45 6.46 -3.66
CA GLY A 183 -5.58 5.71 -4.22
C GLY A 183 -6.39 6.46 -5.27
N ILE A 184 -6.06 7.73 -5.53
CA ILE A 184 -6.66 8.51 -6.64
C ILE A 184 -5.96 8.10 -7.94
N ARG A 185 -6.26 6.89 -8.43
CA ARG A 185 -5.59 6.26 -9.58
C ARG A 185 -6.02 6.88 -10.90
N GLN A 186 -5.35 6.52 -11.99
CA GLN A 186 -5.62 7.03 -13.34
C GLN A 186 -7.12 7.01 -13.71
N ALA A 187 -7.82 5.91 -13.46
CA ALA A 187 -9.26 5.80 -13.73
C ALA A 187 -10.13 6.79 -12.93
N SER A 188 -9.67 7.20 -11.74
CA SER A 188 -10.32 8.19 -10.89
C SER A 188 -9.96 9.62 -11.29
N LEU A 189 -8.73 9.86 -11.77
CA LEU A 189 -8.28 11.17 -12.25
C LEU A 189 -9.12 11.65 -13.43
N ASP A 190 -9.46 10.75 -14.35
CA ASP A 190 -10.33 11.05 -15.49
C ASP A 190 -11.74 11.46 -15.03
N GLN A 191 -12.30 10.79 -14.02
CA GLN A 191 -13.62 11.14 -13.43
C GLN A 191 -13.61 12.51 -12.75
N LEU A 192 -12.44 12.93 -12.24
CA LEU A 192 -12.22 14.19 -11.54
C LEU A 192 -11.79 15.33 -12.48
N ASN A 193 -11.69 15.08 -13.79
CA ASN A 193 -11.23 16.02 -14.81
C ASN A 193 -9.80 16.56 -14.56
N PHE A 194 -8.93 15.75 -13.96
CA PHE A 194 -7.51 16.09 -13.83
C PHE A 194 -6.72 15.52 -15.02
N SER A 195 -5.93 16.36 -15.69
CA SER A 195 -5.01 15.90 -16.73
C SER A 195 -3.64 15.54 -16.14
N LEU A 196 -2.93 14.63 -16.79
CA LEU A 196 -1.53 14.32 -16.44
C LEU A 196 -0.64 15.56 -16.47
N TYR A 197 -0.88 16.49 -17.40
CA TYR A 197 -0.17 17.77 -17.47
C TYR A 197 -0.35 18.61 -16.19
N ASN A 198 -1.59 18.71 -15.68
CA ASN A 198 -1.85 19.46 -14.44
C ASN A 198 -1.13 18.84 -13.23
N LEU A 199 -1.08 17.51 -13.18
CA LEU A 199 -0.38 16.79 -12.11
C LEU A 199 1.13 16.93 -12.21
N GLN A 200 1.69 16.91 -13.43
CA GLN A 200 3.11 17.17 -13.66
C GLN A 200 3.48 18.60 -13.22
N ASP A 201 2.69 19.60 -13.59
CA ASP A 201 2.91 20.99 -13.18
C ASP A 201 2.88 21.14 -11.64
N LEU A 202 1.96 20.41 -10.97
CA LEU A 202 1.89 20.36 -9.52
C LEU A 202 3.12 19.66 -8.92
N GLN A 203 3.51 18.50 -9.45
CA GLN A 203 4.68 17.75 -9.00
C GLN A 203 5.96 18.59 -9.14
N ASP A 204 6.16 19.25 -10.28
CA ASP A 204 7.30 20.14 -10.52
C ASP A 204 7.32 21.32 -9.54
N LYS A 205 6.15 21.86 -9.20
CA LYS A 205 6.02 22.93 -8.20
C LYS A 205 6.42 22.42 -6.80
N LEU A 206 6.00 21.22 -6.42
CA LEU A 206 6.37 20.60 -5.14
C LEU A 206 7.88 20.37 -5.07
N VAL A 207 8.48 19.84 -6.13
CA VAL A 207 9.94 19.63 -6.23
C VAL A 207 10.70 20.95 -6.13
N ARG A 208 10.28 21.99 -6.85
CA ARG A 208 10.87 23.36 -6.73
C ARG A 208 10.79 23.91 -5.31
N ASN A 209 9.73 23.56 -4.58
CA ASN A 209 9.53 23.95 -3.18
C ASN A 209 10.18 22.98 -2.18
N ASN A 210 10.94 21.98 -2.65
CA ASN A 210 11.58 20.94 -1.85
C ASN A 210 10.59 20.08 -1.04
N ASP A 211 9.33 20.00 -1.48
CA ASP A 211 8.35 19.03 -0.98
C ASP A 211 8.43 17.74 -1.81
N LEU A 212 9.48 16.97 -1.55
CA LEU A 212 9.72 15.69 -2.22
C LEU A 212 8.74 14.60 -1.77
N PHE A 213 8.20 14.71 -0.56
CA PHE A 213 7.19 13.78 -0.06
C PHE A 213 5.92 13.90 -0.91
N GLY A 214 5.38 15.11 -1.06
CA GLY A 214 4.16 15.30 -1.84
C GLY A 214 4.32 14.96 -3.31
N ALA A 215 5.49 15.27 -3.89
CA ALA A 215 5.81 14.88 -5.26
C ALA A 215 5.86 13.36 -5.44
N ALA A 216 6.39 12.61 -4.46
CA ALA A 216 6.41 11.16 -4.49
C ALA A 216 5.00 10.55 -4.31
N VAL A 217 4.12 11.17 -3.51
CA VAL A 217 2.72 10.74 -3.39
C VAL A 217 1.95 10.92 -4.70
N ILE A 218 2.22 11.98 -5.48
CA ILE A 218 1.67 12.10 -6.84
C ILE A 218 2.12 10.90 -7.70
N GLU A 219 3.41 10.58 -7.68
CA GLU A 219 3.98 9.47 -8.45
C GLU A 219 3.37 8.12 -8.05
N LEU A 220 3.11 7.90 -6.76
CA LEU A 220 2.38 6.72 -6.25
C LEU A 220 0.96 6.63 -6.82
N ASN A 221 0.29 7.75 -7.10
CA ASN A 221 -1.07 7.74 -7.66
C ASN A 221 -1.09 7.54 -9.18
N THR A 222 -0.06 7.98 -9.89
CA THR A 222 -0.04 8.03 -11.36
C THR A 222 0.74 6.92 -12.03
N ASN A 223 1.63 6.21 -11.32
CA ASN A 223 2.52 5.23 -11.92
C ASN A 223 2.67 3.96 -11.08
N ASP A 224 1.98 2.89 -11.49
CA ASP A 224 2.00 1.62 -10.76
C ASP A 224 3.35 0.90 -10.79
N CYS A 225 4.25 1.28 -11.71
CA CYS A 225 5.60 0.70 -11.80
C CYS A 225 6.62 1.41 -10.89
N SER A 226 6.22 2.47 -10.17
CA SER A 226 7.13 3.30 -9.38
C SER A 226 7.04 3.08 -7.88
N TYR A 227 6.16 2.21 -7.38
CA TYR A 227 5.91 2.06 -5.93
C TYR A 227 7.18 1.87 -5.12
N ASP A 228 8.07 1.00 -5.61
CA ASP A 228 9.36 0.75 -5.00
C ASP A 228 10.15 2.06 -4.80
N TYR A 229 10.30 2.83 -5.88
CA TYR A 229 11.05 4.07 -5.88
C TYR A 229 10.38 5.18 -5.07
N SER A 230 9.09 5.38 -5.27
CA SER A 230 8.32 6.45 -4.64
C SER A 230 8.25 6.28 -3.13
N MET A 231 8.12 5.04 -2.63
CA MET A 231 8.19 4.79 -1.17
C MET A 231 9.55 5.08 -0.57
N LEU A 232 10.63 4.80 -1.31
CA LEU A 232 11.97 5.19 -0.90
C LEU A 232 12.10 6.71 -0.79
N VAL A 233 11.61 7.45 -1.81
CA VAL A 233 11.65 8.92 -1.82
C VAL A 233 10.83 9.50 -0.66
N CYS A 234 9.62 8.99 -0.39
CA CYS A 234 8.81 9.41 0.76
C CYS A 234 9.63 9.32 2.05
N LEU A 235 10.22 8.15 2.33
CA LEU A 235 10.95 7.92 3.57
C LEU A 235 12.24 8.75 3.65
N GLN A 236 12.99 8.88 2.56
CA GLN A 236 14.19 9.72 2.51
C GLN A 236 13.87 11.20 2.73
N ALA A 237 12.79 11.71 2.12
CA ALA A 237 12.36 13.10 2.29
C ALA A 237 12.01 13.39 3.75
N THR A 238 11.22 12.52 4.36
CA THR A 238 10.90 12.54 5.80
C THR A 238 12.18 12.49 6.65
N PHE A 239 13.15 11.63 6.34
CA PHE A 239 14.36 11.50 7.15
C PHE A 239 15.29 12.70 7.04
N LYS A 240 15.42 13.27 5.84
CA LYS A 240 16.15 14.53 5.63
C LYS A 240 15.56 15.67 6.46
N GLN A 241 14.24 15.70 6.65
CA GLN A 241 13.60 16.64 7.57
C GLN A 241 13.99 16.37 9.03
N ILE A 242 13.95 15.11 9.49
CA ILE A 242 14.40 14.72 10.84
C ILE A 242 15.85 15.13 11.09
N GLU A 243 16.75 14.84 10.17
CA GLU A 243 18.19 15.16 10.28
C GLU A 243 18.41 16.68 10.43
N ASN A 244 17.63 17.49 9.72
CA ASN A 244 17.65 18.95 9.79
C ASN A 244 16.82 19.52 10.97
N ASN A 245 16.36 18.68 11.90
CA ASN A 245 15.53 19.06 13.05
C ASN A 245 14.21 19.77 12.68
N ILE A 246 13.65 19.44 11.51
CA ILE A 246 12.31 19.87 11.10
C ILE A 246 11.30 18.89 11.69
N ILE A 247 10.33 19.41 12.45
CA ILE A 247 9.29 18.58 13.07
C ILE A 247 8.32 18.12 11.99
N ILE A 248 8.12 16.80 11.92
CA ILE A 248 7.20 16.16 11.00
C ILE A 248 5.88 15.90 11.72
N ARG A 249 4.78 16.05 10.98
CA ARG A 249 3.44 15.75 11.51
C ARG A 249 3.35 14.24 11.80
N SER A 250 2.76 13.89 12.93
CA SER A 250 2.50 12.48 13.27
C SER A 250 1.70 11.76 12.18
N GLU A 251 0.76 12.47 11.56
CA GLU A 251 -0.11 11.97 10.51
C GLU A 251 0.67 11.61 9.23
N GLU A 252 1.74 12.33 8.90
CA GLU A 252 2.58 11.99 7.75
C GLU A 252 3.31 10.65 7.99
N LEU A 253 3.90 10.47 9.17
CA LEU A 253 4.59 9.22 9.53
C LEU A 253 3.61 8.04 9.63
N ARG A 254 2.43 8.26 10.20
CA ARG A 254 1.35 7.25 10.24
C ARG A 254 0.82 6.93 8.85
N PHE A 255 0.78 7.89 7.93
CA PHE A 255 0.39 7.64 6.56
C PHE A 255 1.43 6.82 5.79
N ILE A 256 2.72 7.09 5.98
CA ILE A 256 3.80 6.22 5.44
C ILE A 256 3.65 4.79 5.96
N GLU A 257 3.36 4.63 7.25
CA GLU A 257 3.09 3.31 7.83
C GLU A 257 1.88 2.62 7.17
N LEU A 258 0.76 3.32 6.98
CA LEU A 258 -0.42 2.78 6.31
C LEU A 258 -0.16 2.41 4.85
N LEU A 259 0.60 3.24 4.12
CA LEU A 259 1.02 2.93 2.75
C LEU A 259 1.88 1.66 2.70
N LEU A 260 2.84 1.52 3.62
CA LEU A 260 3.68 0.33 3.68
C LEU A 260 2.87 -0.92 4.02
N ASP A 261 1.94 -0.83 4.97
CA ASP A 261 1.08 -1.95 5.34
C ASP A 261 0.24 -2.40 4.13
N TYR A 262 -0.38 -1.45 3.42
CA TYR A 262 -1.11 -1.71 2.18
C TYR A 262 -0.20 -2.35 1.10
N PHE A 263 0.94 -1.73 0.79
CA PHE A 263 1.81 -2.22 -0.28
C PHE A 263 2.43 -3.59 0.02
N VAL A 264 2.70 -3.89 1.29
CA VAL A 264 3.17 -5.22 1.71
C VAL A 264 2.04 -6.24 1.60
N ALA A 265 0.83 -5.91 2.05
CA ALA A 265 -0.32 -6.81 2.00
C ALA A 265 -0.68 -7.21 0.55
N GLU A 266 -0.52 -6.28 -0.40
CA GLU A 266 -0.83 -6.47 -1.81
C GLU A 266 0.37 -6.93 -2.67
N ASP A 267 1.52 -7.28 -2.06
CA ASP A 267 2.75 -7.69 -2.75
C ASP A 267 3.25 -6.68 -3.81
N LEU A 268 3.05 -5.39 -3.54
CA LEU A 268 3.34 -4.29 -4.45
C LEU A 268 4.78 -3.77 -4.32
N LEU A 269 5.50 -4.10 -3.24
CA LEU A 269 6.92 -3.78 -3.07
C LEU A 269 7.80 -5.02 -3.27
N ALA A 270 8.90 -4.87 -3.99
CA ALA A 270 9.90 -5.92 -4.08
C ALA A 270 10.62 -6.11 -2.71
N PRO A 271 10.99 -7.36 -2.35
CA PRO A 271 11.72 -7.61 -1.10
C PRO A 271 13.03 -6.82 -0.97
N ILE A 272 13.74 -6.55 -2.07
CA ILE A 272 14.91 -5.67 -2.07
C ILE A 272 14.59 -4.26 -1.58
N THR A 273 13.42 -3.73 -1.93
CA THR A 273 12.95 -2.43 -1.47
C THR A 273 12.63 -2.45 0.01
N ILE A 274 11.98 -3.51 0.49
CA ILE A 274 11.72 -3.71 1.93
C ILE A 274 13.04 -3.70 2.72
N ILE A 275 14.08 -4.39 2.23
CA ILE A 275 15.42 -4.41 2.83
C ILE A 275 16.02 -2.99 2.86
N GLN A 276 15.93 -2.24 1.75
CA GLN A 276 16.45 -0.87 1.67
C GLN A 276 15.72 0.09 2.62
N LEU A 277 14.39 0.04 2.67
CA LEU A 277 13.59 0.85 3.58
C LEU A 277 13.91 0.52 5.04
N LEU A 278 14.02 -0.77 5.39
CA LEU A 278 14.37 -1.20 6.74
C LEU A 278 15.75 -0.65 7.16
N SER A 279 16.72 -0.67 6.23
CA SER A 279 18.07 -0.13 6.44
C SER A 279 18.06 1.38 6.69
N LEU A 280 17.24 2.13 5.93
CA LEU A 280 17.06 3.56 6.17
C LEU A 280 16.48 3.85 7.56
N VAL A 281 15.42 3.12 7.96
CA VAL A 281 14.76 3.35 9.26
C VAL A 281 15.74 3.09 10.39
N GLU A 282 16.49 1.98 10.34
CA GLU A 282 17.52 1.68 11.32
C GLU A 282 18.63 2.72 11.38
N LYS A 283 19.06 3.24 10.23
CA LYS A 283 20.07 4.30 10.18
C LYS A 283 19.63 5.51 10.99
N ILE A 284 18.37 5.94 10.87
CA ILE A 284 17.84 7.06 11.64
C ILE A 284 17.66 6.69 13.11
N LEU A 285 17.05 5.54 13.43
CA LEU A 285 16.85 5.11 14.82
C LEU A 285 18.17 5.02 15.59
N ASN A 286 19.19 4.39 14.98
CA ASN A 286 20.51 4.16 15.57
C ASN A 286 21.49 5.33 15.44
N SER A 287 21.12 6.40 14.72
CA SER A 287 21.98 7.58 14.58
C SER A 287 22.23 8.28 15.93
N ASN A 288 23.38 8.94 16.07
CA ASN A 288 23.67 9.80 17.22
C ASN A 288 22.94 11.16 17.18
N ILE A 289 22.01 11.36 16.24
CA ILE A 289 21.21 12.58 16.14
C ILE A 289 20.38 12.70 17.41
N ASN A 290 20.55 13.81 18.13
CA ASN A 290 19.79 14.12 19.34
C ASN A 290 19.08 15.46 19.13
N ASN A 291 17.87 15.40 18.57
CA ASN A 291 17.07 16.58 18.26
C ASN A 291 15.57 16.32 18.50
N ILE A 292 14.77 17.39 18.53
CA ILE A 292 13.34 17.32 18.89
C ILE A 292 12.56 16.56 17.82
N ALA A 293 12.90 16.77 16.54
CA ALA A 293 12.27 16.08 15.43
C ALA A 293 12.38 14.56 15.55
N LYS A 294 13.58 14.04 15.82
CA LYS A 294 13.82 12.61 16.04
C LYS A 294 13.03 12.11 17.24
N SER A 295 13.13 12.80 18.39
CA SER A 295 12.43 12.41 19.61
C SER A 295 10.91 12.26 19.41
N LYS A 296 10.28 13.20 18.71
CA LYS A 296 8.84 13.14 18.38
C LYS A 296 8.49 12.08 17.34
N SER A 297 9.42 11.73 16.46
CA SER A 297 9.21 10.77 15.38
C SER A 297 9.48 9.32 15.79
N THR A 298 10.31 9.07 16.82
CA THR A 298 10.78 7.72 17.20
C THR A 298 9.67 6.68 17.34
N LEU A 299 8.55 7.04 17.97
CA LEU A 299 7.42 6.10 18.12
C LEU A 299 6.91 5.60 16.77
N TYR A 300 6.67 6.52 15.84
CA TYR A 300 6.16 6.20 14.51
C TYR A 300 7.20 5.52 13.62
N LEU A 301 8.48 5.88 13.75
CA LEU A 301 9.58 5.16 13.10
C LEU A 301 9.66 3.70 13.53
N ASN A 302 9.37 3.40 14.81
CA ASN A 302 9.29 2.02 15.28
C ASN A 302 8.09 1.28 14.69
N TYR A 303 6.94 1.94 14.46
CA TYR A 303 5.82 1.32 13.77
C TYR A 303 6.16 0.97 12.32
N ILE A 304 6.77 1.91 11.58
CA ILE A 304 7.29 1.69 10.23
C ILE A 304 8.29 0.52 10.22
N TYR A 305 9.25 0.51 11.16
CA TYR A 305 10.21 -0.58 11.32
C TYR A 305 9.52 -1.93 11.48
N ASN A 306 8.49 -2.02 12.33
CA ASN A 306 7.79 -3.27 12.61
C ASN A 306 7.06 -3.82 11.38
N VAL A 307 6.41 -2.97 10.59
CA VAL A 307 5.77 -3.37 9.32
C VAL A 307 6.80 -3.99 8.37
N LEU A 308 7.91 -3.28 8.14
CA LEU A 308 8.97 -3.72 7.24
C LEU A 308 9.67 -4.99 7.73
N PHE A 309 9.96 -5.08 9.03
CA PHE A 309 10.63 -6.23 9.62
C PHE A 309 9.75 -7.49 9.55
N LYS A 310 8.44 -7.36 9.83
CA LYS A 310 7.48 -8.45 9.66
C LYS A 310 7.43 -8.93 8.21
N ALA A 311 7.37 -8.01 7.25
CA ALA A 311 7.37 -8.32 5.83
C ALA A 311 8.65 -9.07 5.41
N TYR A 312 9.81 -8.61 5.86
CA TYR A 312 11.08 -9.29 5.63
C TYR A 312 11.10 -10.72 6.20
N GLN A 313 10.66 -10.92 7.45
CA GLN A 313 10.63 -12.26 8.06
C GLN A 313 9.70 -13.22 7.32
N GLN A 314 8.54 -12.74 6.87
CA GLN A 314 7.64 -13.52 6.04
C GLN A 314 8.32 -13.93 4.73
N PHE A 315 8.96 -12.98 4.03
CA PHE A 315 9.73 -13.25 2.81
C PHE A 315 10.83 -14.31 3.02
N VAL A 316 11.61 -14.21 4.11
CA VAL A 316 12.65 -15.19 4.44
C VAL A 316 12.05 -16.59 4.62
N SER A 317 10.91 -16.69 5.30
CA SER A 317 10.21 -17.97 5.50
C SER A 317 9.73 -18.57 4.18
N ASP A 318 9.10 -17.77 3.32
CA ASP A 318 8.58 -18.22 2.02
C ASP A 318 9.70 -18.64 1.05
N LEU A 319 10.81 -17.88 1.05
CA LEU A 319 12.00 -18.23 0.30
C LEU A 319 12.63 -19.52 0.81
N HIS A 320 12.72 -19.71 2.13
CA HIS A 320 13.25 -20.94 2.72
C HIS A 320 12.46 -22.18 2.28
N ASN A 321 11.12 -22.10 2.30
CA ASN A 321 10.25 -23.18 1.83
C ASN A 321 10.49 -23.47 0.35
N THR A 322 10.55 -22.43 -0.48
CA THR A 322 10.79 -22.55 -1.92
C THR A 322 12.13 -23.22 -2.22
N LEU A 323 13.22 -22.79 -1.56
CA LEU A 323 14.55 -23.36 -1.78
C LEU A 323 14.70 -24.80 -1.28
N SER A 324 13.95 -25.18 -0.24
CA SER A 324 13.96 -26.54 0.31
C SER A 324 13.30 -27.56 -0.62
N GLU A 325 12.35 -27.13 -1.46
CA GLU A 325 11.69 -27.98 -2.46
C GLU A 325 12.54 -28.21 -3.72
N MET A 326 13.62 -27.44 -3.93
CA MET A 326 14.44 -27.53 -5.13
C MET A 326 15.47 -28.66 -5.06
N ALA A 327 15.33 -29.64 -5.96
CA ALA A 327 16.29 -30.71 -6.19
C ALA A 327 17.65 -30.18 -6.70
N ASN A 328 18.71 -30.97 -6.50
CA ASN A 328 20.05 -30.70 -6.99
C ASN A 328 20.65 -31.99 -7.55
N ASP A 329 20.47 -32.22 -8.85
CA ASP A 329 20.89 -33.43 -9.55
C ASP A 329 22.17 -33.21 -10.39
N LYS A 330 22.75 -32.00 -10.34
CA LYS A 330 23.92 -31.57 -11.11
C LYS A 330 23.74 -31.73 -12.63
N LEU A 331 22.51 -31.57 -13.10
CA LEU A 331 22.18 -31.74 -14.51
C LEU A 331 22.40 -30.44 -15.31
N PRO A 332 22.80 -30.54 -16.58
CA PRO A 332 22.86 -29.38 -17.46
C PRO A 332 21.46 -28.83 -17.72
N VAL A 333 21.32 -27.51 -17.59
CA VAL A 333 20.08 -26.76 -17.78
C VAL A 333 20.31 -25.57 -18.69
N THR A 334 19.38 -25.36 -19.62
CA THR A 334 19.27 -24.11 -20.38
C THR A 334 18.16 -23.26 -19.78
N ILE A 335 18.48 -22.03 -19.40
CA ILE A 335 17.54 -21.03 -18.89
C ILE A 335 17.21 -20.07 -20.03
N LYS A 336 15.94 -19.78 -20.22
CA LYS A 336 15.47 -18.74 -21.14
C LYS A 336 14.79 -17.65 -20.33
N LEU A 337 15.36 -16.45 -20.38
CA LEU A 337 14.83 -15.24 -19.78
C LEU A 337 14.22 -14.39 -20.87
N THR A 338 12.97 -13.96 -20.70
CA THR A 338 12.31 -13.02 -21.61
C THR A 338 12.12 -11.69 -20.90
N PHE A 339 12.67 -10.63 -21.47
CA PHE A 339 12.57 -9.26 -20.98
C PHE A 339 11.72 -8.40 -21.92
N GLU A 340 11.06 -7.38 -21.35
CA GLU A 340 10.41 -6.34 -22.13
C GLU A 340 11.45 -5.46 -22.85
N ASN A 341 12.45 -5.01 -22.09
CA ASN A 341 13.54 -4.15 -22.54
C ASN A 341 14.90 -4.77 -22.16
N GLU A 342 15.95 -4.45 -22.93
CA GLU A 342 17.31 -4.91 -22.64
C GLU A 342 17.73 -4.47 -21.23
N PRO A 343 18.16 -5.39 -20.35
CA PRO A 343 18.73 -5.00 -19.07
C PRO A 343 20.12 -4.39 -19.27
N ASN A 344 20.48 -3.39 -18.46
CA ASN A 344 21.78 -2.73 -18.54
C ASN A 344 22.92 -3.61 -18.01
N VAL A 345 22.59 -4.56 -17.14
CA VAL A 345 23.50 -5.57 -16.59
C VAL A 345 23.02 -6.94 -17.04
N GLU A 346 23.95 -7.80 -17.48
CA GLU A 346 23.60 -9.14 -17.93
C GLU A 346 23.29 -10.06 -16.73
N MET A 347 22.14 -10.76 -16.74
CA MET A 347 21.80 -11.75 -15.70
C MET A 347 22.87 -12.84 -15.57
N CYS A 348 23.53 -13.19 -16.67
CA CYS A 348 24.65 -14.14 -16.68
C CYS A 348 25.82 -13.67 -15.82
N ALA A 349 26.14 -12.38 -15.81
CA ALA A 349 27.19 -11.79 -14.96
C ALA A 349 26.80 -11.86 -13.48
N ILE A 350 25.56 -11.51 -13.16
CA ILE A 350 25.03 -11.59 -11.78
C ILE A 350 25.07 -13.02 -11.25
N LEU A 351 24.61 -14.00 -12.05
CA LEU A 351 24.66 -15.41 -11.66
C LEU A 351 26.11 -15.90 -11.46
N THR A 352 27.03 -15.46 -12.31
CA THR A 352 28.47 -15.80 -12.19
C THR A 352 29.06 -15.25 -10.89
N ASP A 353 28.75 -14.02 -10.52
CA ASP A 353 29.25 -13.43 -9.28
C ASP A 353 28.61 -14.07 -8.06
N PHE A 354 27.33 -14.43 -8.13
CA PHE A 354 26.65 -15.12 -7.04
C PHE A 354 27.18 -16.55 -6.84
N GLN A 355 27.47 -17.25 -7.94
CA GLN A 355 28.12 -18.56 -7.91
C GLN A 355 29.44 -18.51 -7.13
N LYS A 356 30.28 -17.49 -7.40
CA LYS A 356 31.55 -17.29 -6.69
C LYS A 356 31.34 -17.05 -5.20
N GLN A 357 30.38 -16.20 -4.84
CA GLN A 357 30.05 -15.91 -3.43
C GLN A 357 29.60 -17.16 -2.65
N LEU A 358 28.94 -18.11 -3.32
CA LEU A 358 28.46 -19.35 -2.72
C LEU A 358 29.45 -20.52 -2.84
N ASN A 359 30.61 -20.34 -3.48
CA ASN A 359 31.60 -21.40 -3.74
C ASN A 359 30.98 -22.65 -4.42
N ILE A 360 30.07 -22.45 -5.37
CA ILE A 360 29.42 -23.57 -6.08
C ILE A 360 30.37 -24.11 -7.14
N ASP A 361 30.74 -25.39 -6.99
CA ASP A 361 31.65 -26.13 -7.88
C ASP A 361 30.90 -26.72 -9.09
N SER A 362 30.53 -25.84 -10.03
CA SER A 362 29.93 -26.20 -11.32
C SER A 362 30.42 -25.28 -12.45
N PRO A 363 30.28 -25.68 -13.73
CA PRO A 363 30.59 -24.80 -14.85
C PRO A 363 29.82 -23.49 -14.79
N ALA A 364 30.53 -22.38 -15.00
CA ALA A 364 29.93 -21.04 -14.96
C ALA A 364 28.77 -20.91 -15.95
N PRO A 365 27.72 -20.14 -15.60
CA PRO A 365 26.65 -19.83 -16.54
C PRO A 365 27.23 -19.11 -17.76
N VAL A 366 26.81 -19.52 -18.96
CA VAL A 366 27.27 -18.93 -20.23
C VAL A 366 26.06 -18.53 -21.05
N ARG A 367 26.02 -17.27 -21.49
CA ARG A 367 25.02 -16.81 -22.46
C ARG A 367 25.32 -17.41 -23.84
N ILE A 368 24.37 -18.15 -24.38
CA ILE A 368 24.50 -18.86 -25.66
C ILE A 368 23.76 -18.19 -26.82
N LYS A 369 22.74 -17.37 -26.53
CA LYS A 369 21.94 -16.69 -27.56
C LYS A 369 21.22 -15.46 -26.99
N THR A 370 21.14 -14.39 -27.78
CA THR A 370 20.31 -13.20 -27.51
C THR A 370 19.52 -12.81 -28.77
N GLU A 371 18.26 -12.43 -28.62
CA GLU A 371 17.39 -11.93 -29.70
C GLU A 371 16.97 -10.48 -29.42
N LYS A 372 17.07 -9.56 -30.40
CA LYS A 372 16.91 -8.10 -30.20
C LYS A 372 15.50 -7.53 -30.47
N GLY A 373 14.55 -8.35 -30.93
CA GLY A 373 13.15 -7.94 -31.19
C GLY A 373 12.15 -8.36 -30.10
N SER A 374 12.63 -9.19 -29.18
CA SER A 374 12.01 -9.60 -27.91
C SER A 374 13.24 -9.97 -27.10
N PHE A 375 13.66 -9.14 -26.15
CA PHE A 375 14.95 -9.34 -25.47
C PHE A 375 14.93 -10.69 -24.74
N ILE A 376 15.47 -11.72 -25.40
CA ILE A 376 15.45 -13.09 -24.92
C ILE A 376 16.89 -13.54 -24.75
N ASP A 377 17.27 -13.85 -23.52
CA ASP A 377 18.57 -14.40 -23.20
C ASP A 377 18.47 -15.89 -22.90
N TRP A 378 19.32 -16.66 -23.57
CA TRP A 378 19.50 -18.08 -23.33
C TRP A 378 20.82 -18.30 -22.59
N ILE A 379 20.76 -18.92 -21.42
CA ILE A 379 21.90 -19.16 -20.53
C ILE A 379 22.05 -20.66 -20.32
N GLN A 380 23.20 -21.22 -20.68
CA GLN A 380 23.55 -22.61 -20.37
C GLN A 380 24.24 -22.67 -19.01
N THR A 381 23.77 -23.56 -18.13
CA THR A 381 24.33 -23.74 -16.78
C THR A 381 24.02 -25.15 -16.24
N HIS A 382 24.17 -25.35 -14.93
CA HIS A 382 23.75 -26.55 -14.19
C HIS A 382 22.66 -26.16 -13.19
N ASP A 383 21.82 -27.13 -12.80
CA ASP A 383 20.70 -26.92 -11.87
C ASP A 383 21.09 -26.36 -10.49
N GLU A 384 22.33 -26.54 -10.04
CA GLU A 384 22.90 -25.88 -8.85
C GLU A 384 22.74 -24.35 -8.89
N ILE A 385 22.85 -23.74 -10.08
CA ILE A 385 22.73 -22.30 -10.30
C ILE A 385 21.26 -21.84 -10.29
N LEU A 386 20.30 -22.75 -10.45
CA LEU A 386 18.88 -22.39 -10.36
C LEU A 386 18.50 -21.92 -8.96
N LYS A 387 19.18 -22.38 -7.90
CA LYS A 387 18.98 -21.83 -6.55
C LYS A 387 19.41 -20.36 -6.47
N CYS A 388 20.55 -20.01 -7.09
CA CYS A 388 20.99 -18.61 -7.20
C CYS A 388 19.96 -17.77 -7.96
N LEU A 389 19.46 -18.29 -9.09
CA LEU A 389 18.44 -17.59 -9.87
C LEU A 389 17.15 -17.43 -9.07
N GLN A 390 16.68 -18.48 -8.39
CA GLN A 390 15.48 -18.43 -7.54
C GLN A 390 15.62 -17.35 -6.47
N ILE A 391 16.78 -17.25 -5.81
CA ILE A 391 17.03 -16.20 -4.80
C ILE A 391 16.97 -14.82 -5.45
N ILE A 392 17.66 -14.60 -6.57
CA ILE A 392 17.68 -13.30 -7.26
C ILE A 392 16.27 -12.88 -7.66
N ILE A 393 15.53 -13.74 -8.36
CA ILE A 393 14.18 -13.42 -8.85
C ILE A 393 13.21 -13.19 -7.69
N SER A 394 13.36 -13.93 -6.58
CA SER A 394 12.52 -13.72 -5.39
C SER A 394 12.82 -12.37 -4.73
N ILE A 395 14.10 -11.99 -4.58
CA ILE A 395 14.49 -10.73 -3.95
C ILE A 395 14.05 -9.51 -4.77
N ILE A 396 14.08 -9.58 -6.10
CA ILE A 396 13.58 -8.50 -6.97
C ILE A 396 12.05 -8.50 -7.15
N GLY A 397 11.34 -9.39 -6.46
CA GLY A 397 9.87 -9.42 -6.38
C GLY A 397 9.17 -10.16 -7.52
N LEU A 398 9.82 -11.13 -8.17
CA LEU A 398 9.17 -12.04 -9.13
C LEU A 398 8.60 -13.26 -8.40
N ALA A 399 7.28 -13.41 -8.43
CA ALA A 399 6.56 -14.57 -7.91
C ALA A 399 6.64 -15.81 -8.84
N ILE A 400 7.86 -16.19 -9.24
CA ILE A 400 8.11 -17.37 -10.09
C ILE A 400 8.77 -18.46 -9.26
N LYS A 401 8.16 -19.65 -9.25
CA LYS A 401 8.79 -20.87 -8.70
C LYS A 401 9.43 -21.68 -9.83
N LEU A 402 10.75 -21.74 -9.85
CA LEU A 402 11.49 -22.54 -10.83
C LEU A 402 11.24 -24.03 -10.57
N LYS A 403 10.64 -24.72 -11.55
CA LYS A 403 10.47 -26.18 -11.53
C LYS A 403 11.44 -26.83 -12.50
N PRO A 404 11.95 -28.04 -12.20
CA PRO A 404 12.62 -28.85 -13.18
C PRO A 404 11.63 -29.23 -14.30
N SER A 405 11.72 -28.59 -15.47
CA SER A 405 10.81 -28.89 -16.58
C SER A 405 11.48 -29.90 -17.53
N SER A 406 10.90 -31.09 -17.61
CA SER A 406 11.33 -32.20 -18.48
C SER A 406 10.82 -32.04 -19.92
N LYS A 407 10.87 -30.83 -20.48
CA LYS A 407 10.52 -30.62 -21.89
C LYS A 407 11.75 -30.77 -22.77
N LYS A 408 11.90 -31.96 -23.37
CA LYS A 408 12.86 -32.22 -24.46
C LYS A 408 12.69 -31.17 -25.54
N ILE A 409 13.80 -30.53 -25.92
CA ILE A 409 13.87 -29.61 -27.07
C ILE A 409 13.59 -30.43 -28.33
N SER A 410 12.32 -30.46 -28.77
CA SER A 410 11.97 -31.04 -30.07
C SER A 410 12.16 -29.97 -31.14
N SER A 411 13.21 -30.14 -31.94
CA SER A 411 13.33 -29.49 -33.24
C SER A 411 12.28 -30.05 -34.19
N LYS A 412 11.35 -29.22 -34.67
CA LYS A 412 10.65 -29.42 -35.96
C LYS A 412 9.84 -28.20 -36.42
N SER A 413 10.33 -27.61 -37.51
CA SER A 413 9.63 -27.19 -38.73
C SER A 413 8.13 -26.84 -38.68
N SER A 414 7.85 -25.58 -39.05
CA SER A 414 6.75 -25.10 -39.89
C SER A 414 5.58 -26.05 -40.20
N SER A 415 4.38 -25.68 -39.74
CA SER A 415 3.16 -25.78 -40.54
C SER A 415 2.09 -24.84 -39.97
N ASN A 416 1.56 -24.00 -40.86
CA ASN A 416 0.41 -23.11 -40.66
C ASN A 416 -0.76 -23.80 -39.95
N ASN A 417 -1.46 -23.06 -39.09
CA ASN A 417 -2.93 -22.96 -39.14
C ASN A 417 -3.43 -21.71 -38.42
N GLU A 418 -4.31 -21.02 -39.13
CA GLU A 418 -5.03 -19.79 -38.81
C GLU A 418 -5.90 -19.95 -37.54
N ALA A 419 -5.77 -19.03 -36.59
CA ALA A 419 -6.66 -17.88 -36.35
C ALA A 419 -8.02 -18.23 -35.71
N HIS A 420 -8.10 -18.00 -34.39
CA HIS A 420 -9.32 -17.50 -33.76
C HIS A 420 -8.99 -16.21 -33.00
N LYS A 421 -9.51 -15.11 -33.53
CA LYS A 421 -9.53 -13.78 -32.92
C LYS A 421 -10.40 -13.79 -31.67
N SER A 422 -9.86 -13.31 -30.56
CA SER A 422 -10.63 -12.66 -29.51
C SER A 422 -10.02 -11.27 -29.32
N GLU A 423 -10.79 -10.26 -29.73
CA GLU A 423 -10.46 -8.84 -29.62
C GLU A 423 -10.14 -8.48 -28.17
N LYS A 424 -8.88 -8.12 -27.92
CA LYS A 424 -8.53 -7.25 -26.79
C LYS A 424 -8.41 -5.85 -27.34
N SER A 425 -9.24 -4.98 -26.78
CA SER A 425 -9.26 -3.54 -26.95
C SER A 425 -7.85 -2.95 -26.93
N ASN A 426 -7.54 -2.17 -27.97
CA ASN A 426 -6.38 -1.30 -28.04
C ASN A 426 -6.35 -0.37 -26.82
N ILE A 427 -5.45 -0.65 -25.89
CA ILE A 427 -4.91 0.40 -25.01
C ILE A 427 -3.81 1.03 -25.83
N SER A 428 -4.04 2.26 -26.28
CA SER A 428 -3.03 3.11 -26.87
C SER A 428 -1.83 3.18 -25.94
N GLN A 429 -0.70 2.70 -26.43
CA GLN A 429 0.62 3.00 -25.91
C GLN A 429 0.80 4.51 -25.96
N ASP A 430 0.72 5.17 -24.82
CA ASP A 430 1.47 6.40 -24.63
C ASP A 430 2.91 6.02 -24.32
N ASN A 431 3.82 6.56 -25.12
CA ASN A 431 5.26 6.47 -24.93
C ASN A 431 5.65 7.11 -23.59
N SER A 432 5.54 6.37 -22.48
CA SER A 432 6.17 6.72 -21.20
C SER A 432 7.63 6.28 -21.22
N SER A 433 8.39 6.76 -22.19
CA SER A 433 9.86 6.74 -22.13
C SER A 433 10.32 7.95 -21.33
N ASN A 434 11.00 7.69 -20.21
CA ASN A 434 11.78 8.62 -19.39
C ASN A 434 11.03 9.75 -18.66
N ASN A 435 10.56 9.47 -17.43
CA ASN A 435 10.33 10.52 -16.43
C ASN A 435 10.84 10.16 -15.01
N SER A 436 11.75 9.19 -14.87
CA SER A 436 12.40 8.89 -13.56
C SER A 436 13.45 9.91 -13.13
N ASN A 437 13.70 10.97 -13.91
CA ASN A 437 14.77 11.94 -13.63
C ASN A 437 14.38 13.10 -12.70
N ILE A 438 13.12 13.19 -12.24
CA ILE A 438 12.67 14.35 -11.45
C ILE A 438 13.24 14.33 -10.02
N PHE A 439 13.56 13.15 -9.50
CA PHE A 439 14.04 12.96 -8.13
C PHE A 439 15.56 12.70 -8.01
N SER A 440 16.33 12.96 -9.08
CA SER A 440 17.74 12.58 -9.22
C SER A 440 18.74 13.32 -8.31
N SER A 441 18.31 13.89 -7.17
CA SER A 441 19.15 14.70 -6.29
C SER A 441 19.36 14.16 -4.87
N ASN A 442 18.89 12.96 -4.53
CA ASN A 442 19.29 12.28 -3.30
C ASN A 442 20.02 10.98 -3.68
N GLY A 443 21.29 10.88 -3.27
CA GLY A 443 22.25 9.88 -3.75
C GLY A 443 21.74 8.44 -3.74
N ASP A 444 22.25 7.65 -4.68
CA ASP A 444 21.95 6.22 -4.81
C ASP A 444 22.01 5.53 -3.44
N VAL A 445 20.86 5.03 -2.97
CA VAL A 445 20.84 4.15 -1.80
C VAL A 445 21.34 2.80 -2.26
N LEU A 446 22.65 2.58 -2.05
CA LEU A 446 23.23 1.26 -2.19
C LEU A 446 22.41 0.26 -1.38
N VAL A 447 22.12 -0.89 -1.99
CA VAL A 447 21.41 -1.98 -1.31
C VAL A 447 22.28 -2.44 -0.15
N GLN A 448 21.83 -2.23 1.09
CA GLN A 448 22.57 -2.63 2.27
C GLN A 448 21.65 -3.38 3.22
N LEU A 449 22.14 -4.48 3.77
CA LEU A 449 21.40 -5.22 4.79
C LEU A 449 21.30 -4.39 6.08
N PRO A 450 20.11 -4.36 6.71
CA PRO A 450 19.90 -3.81 8.04
C PRO A 450 20.80 -4.48 9.09
N GLY A 451 21.25 -3.70 10.07
CA GLY A 451 22.10 -4.17 11.15
C GLY A 451 21.41 -5.19 12.05
N SER A 452 20.07 -5.11 12.21
CA SER A 452 19.31 -6.15 12.92
C SER A 452 19.42 -7.51 12.22
N ILE A 453 19.32 -7.52 10.89
CA ILE A 453 19.42 -8.73 10.06
C ILE A 453 20.84 -9.28 10.08
N ILE A 454 21.87 -8.43 9.95
CA ILE A 454 23.27 -8.87 10.00
C ILE A 454 23.59 -9.68 11.27
N ARG A 455 22.98 -9.32 12.41
CA ARG A 455 23.16 -10.05 13.67
C ARG A 455 22.52 -11.45 13.65
N GLN A 456 21.55 -11.70 12.78
CA GLN A 456 20.79 -12.95 12.68
C GLN A 456 21.37 -13.93 11.64
N ILE A 457 22.13 -13.44 10.65
CA ILE A 457 22.70 -14.21 9.53
C ILE A 457 23.35 -15.55 9.95
N ASN A 458 24.03 -15.60 11.09
CA ASN A 458 24.71 -16.81 11.57
C ASN A 458 23.75 -17.93 12.02
N GLN A 459 22.44 -17.66 12.09
CA GLN A 459 21.43 -18.58 12.60
C GLN A 459 20.59 -19.22 11.49
N VAL A 460 20.50 -18.60 10.30
CA VAL A 460 19.59 -19.02 9.22
C VAL A 460 20.30 -19.03 7.86
N GLN A 461 20.41 -20.20 7.24
CA GLN A 461 21.07 -20.36 5.92
C GLN A 461 20.44 -19.49 4.82
N THR A 462 19.12 -19.33 4.82
CA THR A 462 18.41 -18.48 3.87
C THR A 462 18.82 -17.01 3.99
N GLU A 463 19.03 -16.50 5.22
CA GLU A 463 19.49 -15.13 5.43
C GLU A 463 20.94 -14.92 4.96
N GLN A 464 21.80 -15.92 5.14
CA GLN A 464 23.14 -15.90 4.53
C GLN A 464 23.07 -15.84 3.00
N ALA A 465 22.14 -16.58 2.39
CA ALA A 465 21.93 -16.55 0.94
C ALA A 465 21.42 -15.18 0.46
N ILE A 466 20.48 -14.56 1.19
CA ILE A 466 20.01 -13.19 0.92
C ILE A 466 21.15 -12.18 1.07
N SER A 467 21.98 -12.30 2.11
CA SER A 467 23.16 -11.45 2.32
C SER A 467 24.14 -11.52 1.15
N ASN A 468 24.43 -12.73 0.69
CA ASN A 468 25.29 -12.94 -0.47
C ASN A 468 24.68 -12.33 -1.75
N ALA A 469 23.36 -12.46 -1.95
CA ALA A 469 22.67 -11.83 -3.08
C ALA A 469 22.72 -10.30 -3.03
N VAL A 470 22.48 -9.71 -1.86
CA VAL A 470 22.60 -8.25 -1.66
C VAL A 470 24.02 -7.78 -1.97
N ASN A 471 25.05 -8.50 -1.54
CA ASN A 471 26.45 -8.18 -1.91
C ASN A 471 26.68 -8.22 -3.41
N VAL A 472 26.10 -9.19 -4.13
CA VAL A 472 26.17 -9.25 -5.61
C VAL A 472 25.51 -8.03 -6.25
N PHE A 473 24.36 -7.60 -5.73
CA PHE A 473 23.68 -6.40 -6.21
C PHE A 473 24.51 -5.13 -5.99
N VAL A 474 25.20 -5.02 -4.84
CA VAL A 474 26.14 -3.93 -4.58
C VAL A 474 27.32 -3.96 -5.56
N ILE A 475 27.94 -5.12 -5.78
CA ILE A 475 29.07 -5.28 -6.72
C ILE A 475 28.66 -4.85 -8.14
N ASN A 476 27.42 -5.14 -8.52
CA ASN A 476 26.86 -4.81 -9.84
C ASN A 476 26.19 -3.42 -9.87
N ASN A 477 26.37 -2.59 -8.83
CA ASN A 477 25.78 -1.25 -8.70
C ASN A 477 24.27 -1.21 -8.97
N MET A 478 23.53 -2.25 -8.61
CA MET A 478 22.08 -2.29 -8.78
C MET A 478 21.42 -1.31 -7.81
N THR A 479 20.69 -0.35 -8.37
CA THR A 479 19.95 0.67 -7.62
C THR A 479 18.52 0.73 -8.11
N ILE A 480 17.64 1.13 -7.20
CA ILE A 480 16.21 1.34 -7.48
C ILE A 480 15.97 2.48 -8.48
N ASN A 481 16.82 3.52 -8.47
CA ASN A 481 16.76 4.67 -9.39
C ASN A 481 16.88 4.27 -10.85
N ASN A 482 17.72 3.26 -11.13
CA ASN A 482 17.95 2.74 -12.48
C ASN A 482 17.07 1.52 -12.77
N ASN A 483 15.93 1.38 -12.10
CA ASN A 483 15.04 0.22 -12.20
C ASN A 483 15.78 -1.10 -12.02
N TYR A 484 16.73 -1.15 -11.07
CA TYR A 484 17.61 -2.29 -10.84
C TYR A 484 18.32 -2.76 -12.12
N HIS A 485 18.76 -1.80 -12.95
CA HIS A 485 19.37 -2.05 -14.27
C HIS A 485 18.51 -2.89 -15.21
N GLY A 486 17.19 -2.76 -15.11
CA GLY A 486 16.23 -3.55 -15.87
C GLY A 486 16.04 -4.99 -15.34
N ILE A 487 16.63 -5.35 -14.21
CA ILE A 487 16.44 -6.66 -13.58
C ILE A 487 15.47 -6.50 -12.42
N ASN A 488 14.19 -6.44 -12.76
CA ASN A 488 13.09 -6.23 -11.83
C ASN A 488 11.82 -6.95 -12.27
N LYS A 489 10.81 -6.98 -11.39
CA LYS A 489 9.53 -7.67 -11.63
C LYS A 489 8.70 -7.12 -12.80
N TYR A 490 8.92 -5.87 -13.21
CA TYR A 490 8.20 -5.27 -14.34
C TYR A 490 8.83 -5.61 -15.69
N ASN A 491 10.15 -5.78 -15.75
CA ASN A 491 10.88 -6.01 -17.00
C ASN A 491 11.01 -7.51 -17.35
N ILE A 492 11.19 -8.40 -16.37
CA ILE A 492 11.27 -9.85 -16.61
C ILE A 492 9.85 -10.41 -16.80
N LYS A 493 9.54 -10.87 -18.01
CA LYS A 493 8.21 -11.40 -18.38
C LYS A 493 8.08 -12.90 -18.20
N ASN A 494 9.16 -13.64 -18.46
CA ASN A 494 9.12 -15.10 -18.35
C ASN A 494 10.50 -15.67 -18.02
N VAL A 495 10.50 -16.77 -17.26
CA VAL A 495 11.69 -17.56 -16.93
C VAL A 495 11.35 -19.04 -17.18
N GLU A 496 12.01 -19.64 -18.18
CA GLU A 496 11.81 -21.04 -18.54
C GLU A 496 13.12 -21.83 -18.33
N CYS A 497 13.02 -23.06 -17.83
CA CYS A 497 14.17 -23.95 -17.61
C CYS A 497 13.99 -25.24 -18.41
N PHE A 498 15.00 -25.61 -19.19
CA PHE A 498 15.02 -26.80 -20.04
C PHE A 498 16.16 -27.72 -19.61
N TYR A 499 15.83 -28.95 -19.21
CA TYR A 499 16.83 -29.97 -18.86
C TYR A 499 17.21 -30.77 -20.11
N GLY A 500 18.51 -31.08 -20.21
CA GLY A 500 19.09 -31.88 -21.30
C GLY A 500 18.68 -33.34 -21.31
#